data_AF-A0A933XC63-F1
#
_entry.id   AF-A0A933XC63-F1
#
_cell.length_a   1.000
_cell.length_b   1.000
_cell.length_c   1.000
_cell.angle_alpha   90.00
_cell.angle_beta   90.00
_cell.angle_gamma   90.00
#
_symmetry.space_group_name_H-M   'P 1'
#
loop_
_entity.id
_entity.type
_entity.pdbx_description
1 polymer ?
#
loop_
_entity_poly.entity_id
_entity_poly.type
_entity_poly.pdbx_seq_one_letter_code
_entity_poly.pdbx_strand_id
1 'polypeptide(L)'
;MTKYLKYIIFGFLVLGFFSCGKEEVKKIEKKIITENDEEESDTTVMTPAEIFSDALTTNILNDYDEELQVYLEETIYPLASKSSKATIDRVSSSLYLFQYEEGGNTRNILIQKFYNPLKDEYFFEKRDVQSDAVKQFLKQ
;
A
#
# COMPACT_ATOMS: atom_id res chain seq x y z
N MET A 1 57.50 1.35 22.68
CA MET A 1 56.33 1.22 21.79
C MET A 1 56.13 2.52 21.05
N THR A 2 56.12 2.43 19.73
CA THR A 2 56.28 3.49 18.75
C THR A 2 54.98 4.25 18.43
N LYS A 3 55.13 5.58 18.33
CA LYS A 3 54.58 6.45 17.26
C LYS A 3 53.09 6.78 17.27
N TYR A 4 52.79 7.97 17.79
CA TYR A 4 51.87 8.92 17.17
C TYR A 4 52.23 9.14 15.68
N LEU A 5 51.24 9.57 14.89
CA LEU A 5 51.32 10.31 13.62
C LEU A 5 50.68 9.59 12.41
N LYS A 6 49.60 10.21 11.89
CA LYS A 6 49.26 10.49 10.47
C LYS A 6 47.72 10.58 10.37
N TYR A 7 47.13 11.77 10.46
CA TYR A 7 46.66 12.57 9.30
C TYR A 7 45.93 11.68 8.27
N ILE A 8 44.71 11.99 7.83
CA ILE A 8 44.46 13.10 6.91
C ILE A 8 42.95 13.37 6.87
N ILE A 9 42.64 14.66 6.94
CA ILE A 9 41.38 15.32 6.57
C ILE A 9 41.14 15.16 5.06
N PHE A 10 39.95 14.73 4.67
CA PHE A 10 39.35 14.93 3.35
C PHE A 10 37.83 14.71 3.53
N GLY A 11 36.91 15.67 3.50
CA GLY A 11 36.95 17.01 2.94
C GLY A 11 36.52 16.98 1.48
N PHE A 12 35.20 17.06 1.21
CA PHE A 12 34.51 17.56 0.00
C PHE A 12 33.03 17.11 0.09
N LEU A 13 31.98 17.83 -0.32
CA LEU A 13 31.74 19.19 -0.81
C LEU A 13 30.19 19.17 -1.04
N VAL A 14 29.36 19.88 -0.26
CA VAL A 14 28.89 21.26 -0.49
C VAL A 14 27.81 21.34 -1.61
N LEU A 15 26.71 22.03 -1.25
CA LEU A 15 25.62 22.60 -2.07
C LEU A 15 24.49 21.63 -2.46
N GLY A 16 23.20 21.96 -2.30
CA GLY A 16 22.64 23.28 -2.46
C GLY A 16 21.53 23.66 -1.47
N PHE A 17 21.59 24.92 -1.10
CA PHE A 17 20.52 25.74 -0.56
C PHE A 17 19.32 25.76 -1.51
N PHE A 18 18.11 25.54 -0.98
CA PHE A 18 16.93 26.25 -1.45
C PHE A 18 16.41 27.11 -0.30
N SER A 19 16.86 28.37 -0.31
CA SER A 19 16.21 29.49 0.35
C SER A 19 15.81 30.47 -0.75
N CYS A 20 14.51 30.62 -1.00
CA CYS A 20 13.81 31.79 -1.56
C CYS A 20 12.35 31.35 -1.82
N GLY A 21 11.29 32.04 -1.42
CA GLY A 21 11.13 33.34 -0.81
C GLY A 21 9.66 33.51 -0.38
N LYS A 22 9.40 34.55 0.41
CA LYS A 22 8.06 34.99 0.81
C LYS A 22 7.29 35.51 -0.42
N GLU A 23 6.05 35.06 -0.57
CA GLU A 23 4.96 35.90 -1.08
C GLU A 23 3.64 35.46 -0.44
N GLU A 24 2.95 36.44 0.15
CA GLU A 24 1.65 36.30 0.81
C GLU A 24 0.52 36.21 -0.22
N VAL A 25 -0.39 35.22 -0.11
CA VAL A 25 -1.80 35.41 -0.50
C VAL A 25 -2.75 34.67 0.46
N LYS A 26 -3.27 35.45 1.42
CA LYS A 26 -4.60 35.49 2.05
C LYS A 26 -5.59 34.30 1.93
N LYS A 27 -6.14 33.99 3.12
CA LYS A 27 -7.53 33.61 3.47
C LYS A 27 -8.04 32.22 3.09
N ILE A 28 -8.16 31.36 4.10
CA ILE A 28 -9.48 30.85 4.54
C ILE A 28 -9.53 30.91 6.06
N GLU A 29 -10.29 31.87 6.59
CA GLU A 29 -10.82 31.84 7.94
C GLU A 29 -11.86 30.71 8.02
N LYS A 30 -11.66 29.75 8.91
CA LYS A 30 -12.78 29.21 9.67
C LYS A 30 -12.33 28.92 11.09
N LYS A 31 -12.30 30.00 11.86
CA LYS A 31 -12.32 30.00 13.32
C LYS A 31 -13.69 29.47 13.74
N ILE A 32 -13.74 28.26 14.28
CA ILE A 32 -14.69 27.91 15.33
C ILE A 32 -13.81 27.55 16.51
N ILE A 33 -13.67 28.49 17.44
CA ILE A 33 -13.09 28.26 18.76
C ILE A 33 -14.27 28.32 19.73
N THR A 34 -14.53 27.20 20.39
CA THR A 34 -14.98 27.04 21.78
C THR A 34 -14.96 25.53 22.01
N GLU A 35 -14.51 24.91 23.08
CA GLU A 35 -13.77 25.18 24.32
C GLU A 35 -13.45 23.76 24.84
N ASN A 36 -12.51 23.64 25.78
CA ASN A 36 -12.24 22.46 26.62
C ASN A 36 -13.28 21.33 26.59
N ASP A 37 -12.86 20.16 26.10
CA ASP A 37 -13.04 18.93 26.85
C ASP A 37 -11.83 18.03 26.59
N GLU A 38 -11.21 17.59 27.68
CA GLU A 38 -10.32 16.44 27.72
C GLU A 38 -11.16 15.20 27.40
N GLU A 39 -11.46 14.97 26.12
CA GLU A 39 -11.96 13.68 25.66
C GLU A 39 -10.79 12.91 25.04
N GLU A 40 -10.41 11.88 25.79
CA GLU A 40 -9.67 10.69 25.42
C GLU A 40 -10.25 10.09 24.12
N SER A 41 -9.94 10.70 22.97
CA SER A 41 -10.28 10.14 21.67
C SER A 41 -9.19 9.15 21.31
N ASP A 42 -9.42 7.88 21.65
CA ASP A 42 -8.80 6.74 20.97
C ASP A 42 -9.34 6.69 19.53
N THR A 43 -8.99 7.71 18.74
CA THR A 43 -9.17 7.67 17.29
C THR A 43 -7.99 6.92 16.75
N THR A 44 -8.12 5.59 16.68
CA THR A 44 -7.16 4.72 16.01
C THR A 44 -7.17 5.07 14.52
N VAL A 45 -6.31 6.02 14.13
CA VAL A 45 -6.18 6.44 12.73
C VAL A 45 -5.56 5.28 11.96
N MET A 46 -6.35 4.64 11.10
CA MET A 46 -5.88 3.57 10.23
C MET A 46 -4.87 4.10 9.21
N THR A 47 -3.84 3.30 8.96
CA THR A 47 -2.87 3.51 7.90
C THR A 47 -3.52 3.32 6.52
N PRO A 48 -2.93 3.86 5.43
CA PRO A 48 -3.45 3.66 4.09
C PRO A 48 -3.53 2.18 3.67
N ALA A 49 -2.63 1.34 4.19
CA ALA A 49 -2.59 -0.08 3.89
C ALA A 49 -3.74 -0.83 4.59
N GLU A 50 -4.04 -0.49 5.85
CA GLU A 50 -5.19 -0.98 6.60
C GLU A 50 -6.52 -0.56 5.96
N ILE A 51 -6.63 0.72 5.54
CA ILE A 51 -7.82 1.21 4.83
C ILE A 51 -8.01 0.46 3.51
N PHE A 52 -6.92 0.21 2.78
CA PHE A 52 -6.97 -0.55 1.53
C PHE A 52 -7.45 -1.98 1.76
N SER A 53 -6.90 -2.69 2.74
CA SER A 53 -7.25 -4.07 3.01
C SER A 53 -8.68 -4.21 3.52
N ASP A 54 -9.11 -3.36 4.47
CA ASP A 54 -10.48 -3.31 4.98
C ASP A 54 -11.51 -2.98 3.89
N ALA A 55 -11.21 -2.02 3.02
CA ALA A 55 -12.12 -1.67 1.93
C ALA A 55 -12.36 -2.86 0.98
N LEU A 56 -11.32 -3.64 0.69
CA LEU A 56 -11.43 -4.79 -0.21
C LEU A 56 -12.15 -5.98 0.45
N THR A 57 -11.90 -6.27 1.73
CA THR A 57 -12.54 -7.40 2.42
C THR A 57 -13.95 -7.06 2.87
N THR A 58 -14.10 -6.01 3.68
CA THR A 58 -15.35 -5.66 4.34
C THR A 58 -16.35 -5.04 3.37
N ASN A 59 -15.92 -4.06 2.56
CA ASN A 59 -16.86 -3.30 1.73
C ASN A 59 -17.14 -3.96 0.37
N ILE A 60 -16.14 -4.64 -0.22
CA ILE A 60 -16.30 -5.28 -1.53
C ILE A 60 -16.69 -6.76 -1.39
N LEU A 61 -15.89 -7.55 -0.68
CA LEU A 61 -16.21 -8.98 -0.51
C LEU A 61 -17.37 -9.22 0.45
N ASN A 62 -17.69 -8.26 1.32
CA ASN A 62 -18.62 -8.43 2.43
C ASN A 62 -18.26 -9.66 3.28
N ASP A 63 -16.95 -9.88 3.46
CA ASP A 63 -16.43 -10.98 4.26
C ASP A 63 -15.23 -10.50 5.08
N TYR A 64 -15.25 -10.83 6.36
CA TYR A 64 -14.16 -10.52 7.27
C TYR A 64 -13.27 -11.75 7.41
N ASP A 65 -12.17 -11.74 6.66
CA ASP A 65 -11.12 -12.75 6.69
C ASP A 65 -9.83 -12.05 7.11
N GLU A 66 -9.48 -12.17 8.39
CA GLU A 66 -8.33 -11.50 9.00
C GLU A 66 -7.03 -11.87 8.28
N GLU A 67 -6.85 -13.14 7.91
CA GLU A 67 -5.63 -13.58 7.24
C GLU A 67 -5.52 -12.98 5.83
N LEU A 68 -6.64 -12.89 5.11
CA LEU A 68 -6.68 -12.21 3.81
C LEU A 68 -6.40 -10.72 3.96
N GLN A 69 -6.95 -10.07 4.99
CA GLN A 69 -6.75 -8.64 5.23
C GLN A 69 -5.25 -8.33 5.44
N VAL A 70 -4.58 -9.09 6.30
CA VAL A 70 -3.13 -8.96 6.53
C VAL A 70 -2.35 -9.23 5.24
N TYR A 71 -2.72 -10.27 4.48
CA TYR A 71 -2.04 -10.56 3.21
C TYR A 71 -2.19 -9.44 2.18
N LEU A 72 -3.38 -8.83 2.09
CA LEU A 72 -3.63 -7.70 1.20
C LEU A 72 -2.81 -6.48 1.61
N GLU A 73 -2.69 -6.22 2.91
CA GLU A 73 -1.90 -5.12 3.46
C GLU A 73 -0.40 -5.29 3.19
N GLU A 74 0.17 -6.44 3.52
CA GLU A 74 1.62 -6.62 3.50
C GLU A 74 2.14 -6.95 2.09
N THR A 75 1.38 -7.73 1.32
CA THR A 75 1.88 -8.29 0.05
C THR A 75 1.30 -7.60 -1.17
N ILE A 76 0.01 -7.27 -1.15
CA ILE A 76 -0.68 -6.73 -2.35
C ILE A 76 -0.62 -5.21 -2.41
N TYR A 77 -0.82 -4.52 -1.29
CA TYR A 77 -0.82 -3.06 -1.24
C TYR A 77 0.46 -2.44 -1.83
N PRO A 78 1.69 -2.92 -1.55
CA PRO A 78 2.89 -2.35 -2.19
C PRO A 78 2.84 -2.37 -3.73
N LEU A 79 2.20 -3.39 -4.32
CA LEU A 79 2.03 -3.53 -5.77
C LEU A 79 0.97 -2.59 -6.33
N ALA A 80 -0.12 -2.41 -5.59
CA ALA A 80 -1.28 -1.64 -6.01
C ALA A 80 -1.30 -0.19 -5.50
N SER A 81 -0.36 0.21 -4.64
CA SER A 81 -0.31 1.52 -3.96
C SER A 81 -0.27 2.72 -4.92
N LYS A 82 0.20 2.51 -6.15
CA LYS A 82 0.24 3.53 -7.21
C LYS A 82 -0.95 3.45 -8.18
N SER A 83 -1.82 2.48 -7.99
CA SER A 83 -3.00 2.29 -8.82
C SER A 83 -4.06 3.32 -8.46
N SER A 84 -4.75 3.83 -9.48
CA SER A 84 -5.95 4.65 -9.31
C SER A 84 -7.18 3.80 -8.94
N LYS A 85 -7.17 2.50 -9.23
CA LYS A 85 -8.29 1.58 -9.03
C LYS A 85 -7.81 0.19 -8.65
N ALA A 86 -8.46 -0.42 -7.68
CA ALA A 86 -8.26 -1.81 -7.32
C ALA A 86 -9.62 -2.44 -7.00
N THR A 87 -9.78 -3.72 -7.31
CA THR A 87 -10.95 -4.51 -6.94
C THR A 87 -10.51 -5.93 -6.59
N ILE A 88 -11.34 -6.62 -5.82
CA ILE A 88 -11.18 -8.03 -5.52
C ILE A 88 -12.51 -8.73 -5.70
N ASP A 89 -12.48 -9.90 -6.34
CA ASP A 89 -13.64 -10.74 -6.55
C ASP A 89 -13.38 -12.14 -6.00
N ARG A 90 -14.39 -12.73 -5.35
CA ARG A 90 -14.34 -14.13 -4.92
C ARG A 90 -14.67 -15.04 -6.10
N VAL A 91 -13.72 -15.86 -6.52
CA VAL A 91 -13.92 -16.89 -7.55
C VAL A 91 -14.42 -18.19 -6.91
N SER A 92 -13.88 -18.54 -5.73
CA SER A 92 -14.33 -19.66 -4.91
C SER A 92 -14.03 -19.40 -3.43
N SER A 93 -14.34 -20.34 -2.54
CA SER A 93 -14.05 -20.22 -1.10
C SER A 93 -12.56 -20.07 -0.77
N SER A 94 -11.66 -20.44 -1.69
CA SER A 94 -10.22 -20.36 -1.50
C SER A 94 -9.50 -19.61 -2.61
N LEU A 95 -10.22 -19.01 -3.56
CA LEU A 95 -9.61 -18.33 -4.70
C LEU A 95 -10.25 -16.96 -4.90
N TYR A 96 -9.40 -15.95 -4.96
CA TYR A 96 -9.77 -14.56 -5.19
C TYR A 96 -9.07 -14.04 -6.44
N LEU A 97 -9.75 -13.19 -7.20
CA LEU A 97 -9.18 -12.44 -8.32
C LEU A 97 -9.01 -10.99 -7.89
N PHE A 98 -7.77 -10.54 -7.77
CA PHE A 98 -7.42 -9.16 -7.52
C PHE A 98 -7.06 -8.48 -8.84
N GLN A 99 -7.63 -7.29 -9.08
CA GLN A 99 -7.37 -6.52 -10.30
C GLN A 99 -6.99 -5.09 -9.95
N TYR A 100 -5.98 -4.54 -10.63
CA TYR A 100 -5.55 -3.15 -10.45
C TYR A 100 -5.02 -2.54 -11.75
N GLU A 101 -5.00 -1.21 -11.85
CA GLU A 101 -4.46 -0.49 -13.01
C GLU A 101 -2.99 -0.10 -12.79
N GLU A 102 -2.13 -0.42 -13.75
CA GLU A 102 -0.73 0.01 -13.75
C GLU A 102 -0.32 0.45 -15.16
N GLY A 103 0.08 1.71 -15.31
CA GLY A 103 0.52 2.25 -16.60
C GLY A 103 -0.55 2.16 -17.69
N GLY A 104 -1.83 2.33 -17.34
CA GLY A 104 -2.97 2.26 -18.26
C GLY A 104 -3.40 0.84 -18.65
N ASN A 105 -2.82 -0.20 -18.06
CA ASN A 105 -3.20 -1.59 -18.29
C ASN A 105 -3.78 -2.21 -17.02
N THR A 106 -4.81 -3.05 -17.17
CA THR A 106 -5.32 -3.87 -16.07
C THR A 106 -4.41 -5.06 -15.83
N ARG A 107 -3.90 -5.16 -14.61
CA ARG A 107 -3.18 -6.30 -14.06
C ARG A 107 -4.14 -7.17 -13.29
N ASN A 108 -3.98 -8.49 -13.42
CA ASN A 108 -4.80 -9.48 -12.75
C ASN A 108 -3.89 -10.40 -11.93
N ILE A 109 -4.26 -10.62 -10.68
CA ILE A 109 -3.58 -11.50 -9.74
C ILE A 109 -4.61 -12.48 -9.19
N LEU A 110 -4.32 -13.77 -9.28
CA LEU A 110 -5.05 -14.79 -8.53
C LEU A 110 -4.40 -14.96 -7.16
N ILE A 111 -5.21 -14.90 -6.11
CA ILE A 111 -4.80 -15.12 -4.72
C ILE A 111 -5.46 -16.41 -4.26
N GLN A 112 -4.67 -17.42 -3.95
CA GLN A 112 -5.15 -18.74 -3.52
C GLN A 112 -4.87 -18.94 -2.03
N LYS A 113 -5.92 -19.18 -1.24
CA LYS A 113 -5.85 -19.56 0.18
C LYS A 113 -5.56 -21.06 0.28
N PHE A 114 -4.65 -21.41 1.18
CA PHE A 114 -4.26 -22.77 1.53
C PHE A 114 -4.31 -22.95 3.05
N TYR A 115 -4.54 -24.19 3.50
CA TYR A 115 -4.43 -24.58 4.90
C TYR A 115 -3.23 -25.51 5.09
N ASN A 116 -2.35 -25.19 6.03
CA ASN A 116 -1.22 -26.02 6.39
C ASN A 116 -1.53 -26.84 7.66
N PRO A 117 -1.81 -28.15 7.56
CA PRO A 117 -2.17 -28.97 8.72
C PRO A 117 -1.02 -29.22 9.70
N LEU A 118 0.23 -28.95 9.31
CA LEU A 118 1.40 -29.16 10.19
C LEU A 118 1.58 -28.02 11.19
N LYS A 119 1.12 -26.84 10.83
CA LYS A 119 1.25 -25.62 11.63
C LYS A 119 -0.09 -25.05 12.10
N ASP A 120 -1.19 -25.61 11.60
CA ASP A 120 -2.55 -25.13 11.85
C ASP A 120 -2.73 -23.65 11.45
N GLU A 121 -2.21 -23.29 10.28
CA GLU A 121 -2.24 -21.91 9.76
C GLU A 121 -2.78 -21.85 8.33
N TYR A 122 -3.50 -20.78 8.01
CA TYR A 122 -3.81 -20.42 6.63
C TYR A 122 -2.67 -19.59 6.04
N PHE A 123 -2.43 -19.77 4.75
CA PHE A 123 -1.49 -18.94 3.99
C PHE A 123 -1.99 -18.70 2.58
N PHE A 124 -1.43 -17.70 1.90
CA PHE A 124 -1.84 -17.31 0.56
C PHE A 124 -0.66 -17.34 -0.41
N GLU A 125 -0.96 -17.74 -1.65
CA GLU A 125 -0.04 -17.60 -2.77
C GLU A 125 -0.67 -16.74 -3.87
N LYS A 126 0.12 -15.85 -4.45
CA LYS A 126 -0.29 -15.03 -5.59
C LYS A 126 0.26 -15.60 -6.91
N ARG A 127 -0.55 -15.54 -7.96
CA ARG A 127 -0.15 -15.84 -9.35
C ARG A 127 -0.60 -14.73 -10.28
N ASP A 128 0.34 -14.13 -10.99
CA ASP A 128 0.04 -13.11 -11.99
C ASP A 128 -0.61 -13.78 -13.21
N VAL A 129 -1.73 -13.24 -13.67
CA VAL A 129 -2.45 -13.73 -14.85
C VAL A 129 -2.20 -12.76 -16.00
N GLN A 130 -1.62 -13.27 -17.09
CA GLN A 130 -1.42 -12.46 -18.28
C GLN A 130 -2.76 -12.09 -18.92
N SER A 131 -2.98 -10.78 -19.11
CA SER A 131 -4.16 -10.21 -19.77
C SER A 131 -3.99 -10.07 -21.29
N ASP A 132 -3.14 -10.87 -21.93
CA ASP A 132 -2.93 -10.85 -23.39
C ASP A 132 -4.02 -11.64 -24.14
N ALA A 133 -5.30 -11.31 -23.93
CA ALA A 133 -6.39 -11.86 -24.74
C ALA A 133 -6.42 -11.27 -26.17
N VAL A 134 -5.92 -10.04 -26.36
CA VAL A 134 -6.07 -9.31 -27.64
C VAL A 134 -5.23 -9.93 -28.77
N LYS A 135 -4.13 -10.64 -28.47
CA LYS A 135 -3.25 -11.21 -29.51
C LYS A 135 -3.55 -12.66 -29.89
N GLN A 136 -4.40 -13.37 -29.16
CA GLN A 136 -4.70 -14.78 -29.45
C GLN A 136 -5.82 -14.95 -30.49
N PHE A 137 -6.70 -13.96 -30.64
CA PHE A 137 -7.83 -14.02 -31.57
C PHE A 137 -7.60 -13.27 -32.89
N LEU A 138 -6.50 -12.52 -33.04
CA LEU A 138 -6.17 -11.76 -34.26
C LEU A 138 -5.22 -12.49 -35.23
N LYS A 139 -5.02 -13.81 -35.05
CA LYS A 139 -4.45 -14.68 -36.08
C LYS A 139 -5.55 -15.57 -36.67
N GLN A 140 -6.37 -15.00 -37.55
CA GLN A 140 -7.03 -15.73 -38.63
C GLN A 140 -7.01 -14.86 -39.89
#